data_AF-A0A6J2XZ06-F1
#
_entry.id   AF-A0A6J2XZ06-F1
#
_cell.length_a   1.000
_cell.length_b   1.000
_cell.length_c   1.000
_cell.angle_alpha   90.00
_cell.angle_beta   90.00
_cell.angle_gamma   90.00
#
_symmetry.space_group_name_H-M   'P 1'
#
loop_
_entity.id
_entity.type
_entity.pdbx_description
1 polymer ?
#
loop_
_entity_poly.entity_id
_entity_poly.type
_entity_poly.pdbx_seq_one_letter_code
_entity_poly.pdbx_strand_id
1 'polypeptide(L)'
;MADVLTETVLPEDLKKFEQIYHGQLYKNDVTPKAQFDYAFCLVRSKYPADIQKGIALLEDLYRTNEEGQRDYLYYLAIGTARLKEYSKALGYVRSFLSIEPGNQQVMSLEQTIKKKMEKEGLMGMAVAGGVLVAVGAIVGVGMAISKSK
;
A
#
# COMPACT_ATOMS: atom_id res chain seq x y z
N MET A 1 -0.18 -14.22 12.44
CA MET A 1 -0.40 -12.77 12.29
C MET A 1 -1.64 -12.60 11.43
N ALA A 2 -2.63 -11.84 11.89
CA ALA A 2 -3.80 -11.51 11.08
C ALA A 2 -3.34 -10.83 9.78
N ASP A 3 -3.85 -11.27 8.63
CA ASP A 3 -3.56 -10.64 7.35
C ASP A 3 -4.34 -9.32 7.30
N VAL A 4 -3.64 -8.22 7.56
CA VAL A 4 -4.18 -6.84 7.58
C VAL A 4 -4.96 -6.49 6.31
N LEU A 5 -4.69 -7.17 5.20
CA LEU A 5 -5.40 -6.97 3.93
C LEU A 5 -6.74 -7.71 3.86
N THR A 6 -7.05 -8.57 4.82
CA THR A 6 -8.31 -9.33 4.90
C THR A 6 -9.23 -8.87 6.02
N GLU A 7 -8.72 -8.04 6.93
CA GLU A 7 -9.49 -7.50 8.04
C GLU A 7 -10.57 -6.52 7.54
N THR A 8 -11.80 -6.71 8.01
CA THR A 8 -12.94 -5.87 7.63
C THR A 8 -13.48 -5.09 8.82
N VAL A 9 -13.98 -3.88 8.57
CA VAL A 9 -14.63 -3.05 9.61
C VAL A 9 -16.05 -3.54 9.87
N LEU A 10 -16.54 -3.31 11.09
CA LEU A 10 -17.92 -3.62 11.48
C LEU A 10 -18.91 -2.73 10.71
N PRO A 11 -20.06 -3.26 10.25
CA PRO A 11 -21.05 -2.46 9.53
C PRO A 11 -21.56 -1.24 10.31
N GLU A 12 -21.64 -1.33 11.65
CA GLU A 12 -22.07 -0.21 12.48
C GLU A 12 -21.10 0.97 12.42
N ASP A 13 -19.79 0.69 12.42
CA ASP A 13 -18.75 1.72 12.35
C ASP A 13 -18.78 2.42 10.99
N LEU A 14 -18.87 1.65 9.89
CA LEU A 14 -18.96 2.21 8.55
C LEU A 14 -20.16 3.16 8.43
N LYS A 15 -21.34 2.73 8.89
CA LYS A 15 -22.56 3.55 8.86
C LYS A 15 -22.43 4.82 9.69
N LYS A 16 -21.81 4.73 10.87
CA LYS A 16 -21.57 5.89 11.73
C LYS A 16 -20.68 6.93 11.05
N PHE A 17 -19.54 6.52 10.50
CA PHE A 17 -18.61 7.45 9.86
C PHE A 17 -19.13 7.99 8.52
N GLU A 18 -19.91 7.19 7.79
CA GLU A 18 -20.64 7.64 6.60
C GLU A 18 -21.60 8.79 6.94
N GLN A 19 -22.41 8.65 8.00
CA GLN A 19 -23.35 9.69 8.43
C GLN A 19 -22.63 10.98 8.84
N ILE A 20 -21.50 10.87 9.55
CA ILE A 20 -20.69 12.02 9.96
C ILE A 20 -20.14 12.74 8.72
N TYR A 21 -19.50 12.00 7.81
CA TYR A 21 -18.91 12.56 6.59
C TYR A 21 -19.96 13.24 5.71
N HIS A 22 -21.07 12.56 5.41
CA HIS A 22 -22.13 13.13 4.56
C HIS A 22 -22.87 14.29 5.23
N GLY A 23 -23.02 14.25 6.56
CA GLY A 23 -23.56 15.37 7.33
C GLY A 23 -22.70 16.63 7.22
N GLN A 24 -21.36 16.48 7.23
CA GLN A 24 -20.44 17.59 7.01
C GLN A 24 -20.38 18.02 5.54
N LEU A 25 -20.43 17.06 4.62
CA LEU A 25 -20.45 17.32 3.19
C LEU A 25 -21.63 18.20 2.78
N TYR A 26 -22.82 17.93 3.33
CA TYR A 26 -24.01 18.74 3.09
C TYR A 26 -23.86 20.19 3.57
N LYS A 27 -23.11 20.41 4.65
CA LYS A 27 -22.83 21.73 5.22
C LYS A 27 -21.63 22.43 4.60
N ASN A 28 -20.89 21.74 3.71
CA ASN A 28 -19.60 22.18 3.17
C ASN A 28 -18.54 22.46 4.26
N ASP A 29 -18.54 21.69 5.35
CA ASP A 29 -17.62 21.83 6.49
C ASP A 29 -16.84 20.53 6.80
N VAL A 30 -16.54 19.75 5.75
CA VAL A 30 -15.83 18.47 5.87
C VAL A 30 -14.46 18.66 6.50
N THR A 31 -14.27 18.04 7.66
CA THR A 31 -13.00 18.02 8.37
C THR A 31 -12.09 16.90 7.84
N PRO A 32 -10.76 17.09 7.85
CA PRO A 32 -9.82 16.03 7.46
C PRO A 32 -10.03 14.73 8.25
N LYS A 33 -10.37 14.85 9.53
CA LYS A 33 -10.68 13.71 10.40
C LYS A 33 -11.92 12.94 9.94
N ALA A 34 -13.04 13.60 9.63
CA ALA A 34 -14.25 12.92 9.18
C ALA A 34 -14.05 12.22 7.83
N GLN A 35 -13.34 12.85 6.91
CA GLN A 35 -12.97 12.24 5.63
C GLN A 35 -12.07 11.02 5.84
N PHE A 36 -11.07 11.14 6.74
CA PHE A 36 -10.17 10.04 7.05
C PHE A 36 -10.89 8.86 7.69
N ASP A 37 -11.69 9.09 8.75
CA ASP A 37 -12.39 8.03 9.47
C ASP A 37 -13.35 7.26 8.54
N TYR A 38 -14.02 7.96 7.62
CA TYR A 38 -14.86 7.31 6.61
C TYR A 38 -14.03 6.52 5.59
N ALA A 39 -12.96 7.13 5.05
CA ALA A 39 -12.09 6.46 4.09
C ALA A 39 -11.39 5.23 4.67
N PHE A 40 -10.95 5.29 5.93
CA PHE A 40 -10.42 4.18 6.72
C PHE A 40 -11.37 2.98 6.75
N CYS A 41 -12.67 3.23 6.93
CA CYS A 41 -13.68 2.18 6.90
C CYS A 41 -13.87 1.59 5.50
N LEU A 42 -13.93 2.47 4.49
CA LEU A 42 -14.12 2.09 3.08
C LEU A 42 -12.99 1.23 2.53
N VAL A 43 -11.73 1.58 2.78
CA VAL A 43 -10.57 0.77 2.33
C VAL A 43 -10.48 -0.59 3.00
N ARG A 44 -11.30 -0.84 4.03
CA ARG A 44 -11.47 -2.11 4.76
C ARG A 44 -12.82 -2.78 4.46
N SER A 45 -13.60 -2.28 3.50
CA SER A 45 -14.85 -2.90 3.04
C SER A 45 -14.58 -4.20 2.27
N LYS A 46 -15.60 -5.07 2.15
CA LYS A 46 -15.54 -6.26 1.28
C LYS A 46 -15.80 -5.94 -0.19
N TYR A 47 -16.34 -4.76 -0.49
CA TYR A 47 -16.74 -4.37 -1.84
C TYR A 47 -15.64 -3.54 -2.53
N PRO A 48 -15.17 -3.93 -3.72
CA PRO A 48 -14.13 -3.17 -4.44
C PRO A 48 -14.48 -1.71 -4.72
N ALA A 49 -15.76 -1.41 -4.99
CA ALA A 49 -16.23 -0.04 -5.21
C ALA A 49 -16.04 0.87 -3.98
N ASP A 50 -16.31 0.34 -2.78
CA ASP A 50 -16.07 1.07 -1.53
C ASP A 50 -14.57 1.32 -1.36
N ILE A 51 -13.73 0.30 -1.60
CA ILE A 51 -12.28 0.43 -1.49
C ILE A 51 -11.76 1.52 -2.43
N GLN A 52 -12.23 1.56 -3.68
CA GLN A 52 -11.89 2.61 -4.64
C GLN A 52 -12.30 4.00 -4.14
N LYS A 53 -13.52 4.15 -3.60
CA LYS A 53 -13.98 5.40 -3.00
C LYS A 53 -13.08 5.82 -1.83
N GLY A 54 -12.73 4.88 -0.95
CA GLY A 54 -11.83 5.12 0.18
C GLY A 54 -10.45 5.58 -0.27
N ILE A 55 -9.87 4.95 -1.29
CA ILE A 55 -8.59 5.36 -1.89
C ILE A 55 -8.67 6.80 -2.40
N ALA A 56 -9.73 7.17 -3.14
CA ALA A 56 -9.89 8.51 -3.66
C ALA A 56 -9.95 9.57 -2.55
N LEU A 57 -10.68 9.30 -1.47
CA LEU A 57 -10.76 10.19 -0.30
C LEU A 57 -9.40 10.34 0.41
N LEU A 58 -8.59 9.28 0.49
CA LEU A 58 -7.25 9.33 1.08
C LEU A 58 -6.24 10.04 0.18
N GLU A 59 -6.29 9.85 -1.14
CA GLU A 59 -5.45 10.58 -2.10
C GLU A 59 -5.74 12.09 -2.04
N ASP A 60 -7.00 12.47 -1.83
CA ASP A 60 -7.40 13.85 -1.62
C ASP A 60 -6.87 14.44 -0.32
N LEU A 61 -6.98 13.70 0.79
CA LEU A 61 -6.37 14.09 2.06
C LEU A 61 -4.85 14.23 1.95
N TYR A 62 -4.18 13.31 1.26
CA TYR A 62 -2.73 13.36 1.07
C TYR A 62 -2.26 14.63 0.35
N ARG A 63 -3.08 15.18 -0.55
CA ARG A 63 -2.78 16.44 -1.25
C ARG A 63 -3.12 17.70 -0.44
N THR A 64 -4.06 17.61 0.50
CA THR A 64 -4.67 18.79 1.15
C THR A 64 -4.33 18.91 2.64
N ASN A 65 -3.85 17.84 3.28
CA ASN A 65 -3.53 17.81 4.70
C ASN A 65 -2.17 17.12 4.93
N GLU A 66 -1.17 17.88 5.38
CA GLU A 66 0.18 17.36 5.61
C GLU A 66 0.30 16.56 6.93
N GLU A 67 -0.51 16.91 7.94
CA GLU A 67 -0.42 16.34 9.29
C GLU A 67 -0.67 14.83 9.33
N GLY A 68 -1.57 14.33 8.48
CA GLY A 68 -1.93 12.91 8.42
C GLY A 68 -1.21 12.08 7.36
N GLN A 69 -0.20 12.63 6.66
CA GLN A 69 0.41 11.97 5.49
C GLN A 69 0.86 10.53 5.74
N ARG A 70 1.44 10.23 6.92
CA ARG A 70 1.87 8.87 7.27
C ARG A 70 0.68 7.91 7.32
N ASP A 71 -0.39 8.29 8.01
CA ASP A 71 -1.59 7.48 8.12
C ASP A 71 -2.25 7.28 6.75
N TYR A 72 -2.29 8.33 5.93
CA TYR A 72 -2.87 8.26 4.58
C TYR A 72 -2.08 7.29 3.70
N LEU A 73 -0.74 7.37 3.69
CA LEU A 73 0.11 6.44 2.94
C LEU A 73 -0.07 4.99 3.38
N TYR A 74 -0.21 4.76 4.68
CA TYR A 74 -0.43 3.43 5.23
C TYR A 74 -1.75 2.82 4.72
N TYR A 75 -2.85 3.57 4.78
CA TYR A 75 -4.15 3.08 4.32
C TYR A 75 -4.30 3.07 2.79
N LEU A 76 -3.59 3.94 2.06
CA LEU A 76 -3.47 3.88 0.61
C LEU A 76 -2.77 2.59 0.17
N ALA A 77 -1.67 2.20 0.84
CA ALA A 77 -1.00 0.93 0.57
C ALA A 77 -1.94 -0.26 0.80
N ILE A 78 -2.68 -0.27 1.91
CA ILE A 78 -3.66 -1.34 2.21
C ILE A 78 -4.76 -1.41 1.15
N GLY A 79 -5.48 -0.30 0.90
CA GLY A 79 -6.59 -0.28 -0.05
C GLY A 79 -6.17 -0.71 -1.45
N THR A 80 -5.05 -0.17 -1.93
CA THR A 80 -4.49 -0.47 -3.25
C THR A 80 -4.06 -1.94 -3.37
N ALA A 81 -3.42 -2.50 -2.33
CA ALA A 81 -3.06 -3.92 -2.31
C ALA A 81 -4.28 -4.84 -2.28
N ARG A 82 -5.39 -4.43 -1.64
CA ARG A 82 -6.65 -5.19 -1.63
C ARG A 82 -7.33 -5.21 -3.01
N LEU A 83 -7.11 -4.18 -3.83
CA LEU A 83 -7.49 -4.16 -5.25
C LEU A 83 -6.50 -4.87 -6.17
N LYS A 84 -5.48 -5.53 -5.62
CA LYS A 84 -4.41 -6.24 -6.35
C LYS A 84 -3.51 -5.34 -7.21
N GLU A 85 -3.56 -4.03 -6.98
CA GLU A 85 -2.65 -3.06 -7.60
C GLU A 85 -1.30 -3.03 -6.85
N TYR A 86 -0.64 -4.19 -6.74
CA TYR A 86 0.50 -4.39 -5.84
C TYR A 86 1.68 -3.44 -6.09
N SER A 87 1.98 -3.12 -7.34
CA SER A 87 3.05 -2.17 -7.68
C SER A 87 2.77 -0.76 -7.14
N LYS A 88 1.52 -0.28 -7.26
CA LYS A 88 1.11 1.02 -6.73
C LYS A 88 1.13 1.00 -5.20
N ALA A 89 0.67 -0.09 -4.59
CA ALA A 89 0.72 -0.27 -3.13
C ALA A 89 2.15 -0.23 -2.58
N LEU A 90 3.11 -0.89 -3.25
CA LEU A 90 4.53 -0.84 -2.88
C LEU A 90 5.13 0.56 -3.04
N GLY A 91 4.62 1.36 -3.99
CA GLY A 91 4.95 2.78 -4.11
C GLY A 91 4.62 3.56 -2.84
N TYR A 92 3.39 3.43 -2.33
CA TYR A 92 2.98 4.08 -1.08
C TYR A 92 3.79 3.62 0.14
N VAL A 93 4.10 2.31 0.21
CA VAL A 93 4.96 1.76 1.27
C VAL A 93 6.35 2.39 1.24
N ARG A 94 6.96 2.53 0.05
CA ARG A 94 8.28 3.18 -0.09
C ARG A 94 8.23 4.65 0.32
N SER A 95 7.18 5.38 -0.05
CA SER A 95 6.98 6.76 0.38
C SER A 95 6.86 6.87 1.91
N PHE A 96 6.13 5.96 2.54
CA PHE A 96 6.05 5.91 4.01
C PHE A 96 7.43 5.66 4.64
N LEU A 97 8.15 4.64 4.17
CA LEU A 97 9.46 4.27 4.73
C LEU A 97 10.55 5.33 4.45
N SER A 98 10.34 6.22 3.49
CA SER A 98 11.22 7.38 3.28
C SER A 98 11.05 8.43 4.38
N ILE A 99 9.89 8.47 5.04
CA ILE A 99 9.59 9.33 6.20
C ILE A 99 10.01 8.62 7.50
N GLU A 100 9.71 7.33 7.64
CA GLU A 100 9.99 6.55 8.85
C GLU A 100 10.64 5.19 8.51
N PRO A 101 11.97 5.15 8.23
CA PRO A 101 12.65 3.97 7.70
C PRO A 101 12.64 2.73 8.63
N GLY A 102 12.54 2.95 9.94
CA GLY A 102 12.58 1.89 10.95
C GLY A 102 11.23 1.26 11.29
N ASN A 103 10.15 1.69 10.64
CA ASN A 103 8.80 1.28 11.02
C ASN A 103 8.53 -0.20 10.67
N GLN A 104 8.59 -1.06 11.69
CA GLN A 104 8.44 -2.51 11.54
C GLN A 104 7.05 -2.92 11.00
N GLN A 105 5.99 -2.17 11.33
CA GLN A 105 4.65 -2.44 10.85
C GLN A 105 4.57 -2.27 9.33
N VAL A 106 5.15 -1.20 8.80
CA VAL A 106 5.15 -0.93 7.36
C VAL A 106 6.11 -1.83 6.59
N MET A 107 7.27 -2.19 7.17
CA MET A 107 8.15 -3.20 6.59
C MET A 107 7.46 -4.58 6.50
N SER A 108 6.70 -4.97 7.53
CA SER A 108 5.91 -6.21 7.52
C SER A 108 4.78 -6.17 6.48
N LEU A 109 4.13 -5.02 6.31
CA LEU A 109 3.16 -4.80 5.23
C LEU A 109 3.82 -4.95 3.85
N GLU A 110 5.01 -4.39 3.63
CA GLU A 110 5.76 -4.54 2.38
C GLU A 110 5.97 -6.02 2.03
N GLN A 111 6.43 -6.81 3.01
CA GLN A 111 6.66 -8.24 2.83
C GLN A 111 5.35 -8.99 2.54
N THR A 112 4.26 -8.61 3.19
CA THR A 112 2.94 -9.21 2.97
C THR A 112 2.44 -8.95 1.56
N ILE A 113 2.60 -7.71 1.06
CA ILE A 113 2.24 -7.33 -0.31
C ILE A 113 3.09 -8.09 -1.33
N LYS A 114 4.42 -8.13 -1.14
CA LYS A 114 5.34 -8.87 -2.04
C LYS A 114 4.98 -10.36 -2.11
N LYS A 115 4.72 -11.02 -0.97
CA LYS A 115 4.29 -12.43 -0.93
C LYS A 115 2.98 -12.67 -1.67
N LYS A 116 2.01 -11.75 -1.59
CA LYS A 116 0.76 -11.86 -2.37
C LYS A 116 0.99 -11.67 -3.85
N MET A 117 1.78 -10.67 -4.24
CA MET A 117 2.15 -10.43 -5.64
C MET A 117 2.83 -11.65 -6.27
N GLU A 118 3.74 -12.30 -5.53
CA GLU A 118 4.40 -13.55 -5.93
C GLU A 118 3.41 -14.71 -6.05
N LYS A 119 2.59 -14.93 -5.02
CA LYS A 119 1.58 -16.01 -5.00
C LYS A 119 0.57 -15.90 -6.14
N GLU A 120 0.21 -14.68 -6.53
CA GLU A 120 -0.72 -14.43 -7.64
C GLU A 120 -0.02 -14.38 -9.02
N GLY A 121 1.29 -14.65 -9.09
CA GLY A 121 2.04 -14.67 -10.34
C GLY A 121 2.27 -13.29 -10.99
N LEU A 122 1.95 -12.21 -10.27
CA LEU A 122 2.06 -10.84 -10.76
C LEU A 122 3.47 -10.26 -10.64
N MET A 123 4.39 -11.02 -10.05
CA MET A 123 5.81 -10.65 -9.94
C MET A 123 6.49 -10.51 -11.31
N GLY A 124 5.93 -11.10 -12.37
CA GLY A 124 6.43 -11.03 -13.74
C GLY A 124 5.94 -9.84 -14.58
N MET A 125 4.95 -9.06 -14.13
CA MET A 125 4.39 -7.96 -14.93
C MET A 125 5.06 -6.59 -14.69
N ALA A 126 6.00 -6.48 -13.74
CA ALA A 126 6.64 -5.20 -13.43
C ALA A 126 8.05 -5.34 -12.82
N VAL A 127 9.03 -5.81 -13.60
CA VAL A 127 10.43 -5.34 -13.49
C VAL A 127 11.06 -5.24 -14.89
N ALA A 128 10.35 -4.58 -15.82
CA ALA A 128 10.91 -4.15 -17.11
C ALA A 128 10.98 -2.61 -17.13
N GLY A 129 11.57 -2.03 -16.08
CA GLY A 129 11.63 -0.60 -15.85
C GLY A 129 12.89 -0.19 -15.10
N GLY A 130 14.05 -0.57 -15.64
CA GLY A 130 15.30 0.18 -15.50
C GLY A 130 15.99 0.22 -14.13
N VAL A 131 16.60 -0.90 -13.70
CA VAL A 131 17.93 -0.90 -13.04
C VAL A 131 18.64 -2.20 -13.40
N LEU A 132 19.29 -2.22 -14.57
CA LEU A 132 20.42 -3.14 -14.83
C LEU A 132 21.67 -2.52 -14.18
N VAL A 133 21.76 -2.54 -12.85
CA VAL A 133 23.04 -2.32 -12.18
C VAL A 133 23.70 -3.67 -12.04
N ALA A 134 24.39 -4.03 -13.12
CA ALA A 134 25.44 -5.02 -13.12
C ALA A 134 26.50 -4.62 -12.09
N VAL A 135 26.43 -5.17 -10.88
CA VAL A 135 27.54 -5.13 -9.92
C VAL A 135 27.71 -6.53 -9.35
N GLY A 136 28.74 -7.22 -9.82
CA GLY A 136 29.60 -7.99 -8.93
C GLY A 136 29.33 -9.47 -8.74
N ALA A 137 28.84 -10.22 -9.74
CA ALA A 137 29.03 -11.68 -9.75
C ALA A 137 30.40 -12.05 -10.34
N ILE A 138 31.49 -11.56 -9.74
CA ILE A 138 32.76 -12.31 -9.78
C ILE A 138 32.69 -13.27 -8.59
N VAL A 139 31.93 -14.36 -8.77
CA VAL A 139 32.12 -15.55 -7.94
C VAL A 139 33.13 -16.40 -8.69
N GLY A 140 34.35 -16.46 -8.15
CA GLY A 140 35.45 -17.19 -8.72
C GLY A 140 35.11 -18.66 -8.94
N VAL A 141 35.20 -19.11 -10.19
CA VAL A 141 35.45 -20.50 -10.51
C VAL A 141 36.89 -20.56 -11.01
N GLY A 142 37.80 -20.82 -10.07
CA GLY A 142 39.10 -21.36 -10.40
C GLY A 142 38.91 -22.76 -10.96
N MET A 143 39.16 -22.93 -12.26
CA MET A 143 39.60 -24.20 -12.82
C MET A 143 40.71 -23.92 -13.82
N ALA A 144 41.94 -23.99 -13.31
CA ALA A 144 43.04 -24.48 -14.12
C ALA A 144 42.73 -25.94 -14.50
N ILE A 145 42.92 -26.31 -15.77
CA ILE A 145 43.51 -27.59 -16.19
C ILE A 145 43.94 -27.48 -17.66
N SER A 146 45.25 -27.69 -17.83
CA SER A 146 46.03 -28.19 -18.96
C SER A 146 45.30 -28.71 -20.20
N LYS A 147 45.82 -28.36 -21.38
CA LYS A 147 45.99 -29.36 -22.45
C LYS A 147 47.21 -29.06 -23.34
N SER A 148 48.14 -29.99 -23.33
CA SER A 148 49.22 -30.16 -24.29
C SER A 148 48.68 -30.64 -25.64
N LYS A 149 49.23 -30.09 -26.74
CA LYS A 149 49.83 -30.85 -27.85
C LYS A 149 50.65 -29.92 -28.75
#